data_AF-A0A023FTS0-F1
#
_entry.id   AF-A0A023FTS0-F1
#
_cell.length_a   1.000
_cell.length_b   1.000
_cell.length_c   1.000
_cell.angle_alpha   90.00
_cell.angle_beta   90.00
_cell.angle_gamma   90.00
#
_symmetry.space_group_name_H-M   'P 1'
#
loop_
_entity.id
_entity.type
_entity.pdbx_description
1 polymer ?
#
loop_
_entity_poly.entity_id
_entity_poly.type
_entity_poly.pdbx_seq_one_letter_code
_entity_poly.pdbx_strand_id
1 'polypeptide(L)'
;MPLENLEEESLEKNPNLELAQIKFVLAHHEPKNDKLKQDLMTAITEHNMAPFYEETCAELGWPVDQRLLNNMKTANTAEIVRLDSAIEDAEKNLSEMEVREAHLAKAEYLSRIGDKEAALTQLRKTYDKTVSLGHRLDLLV
;
A
#
# COMPACT_ATOMS: atom_id res chain seq x y z
N MET A 1 -3.16 -6.62 -36.64
CA MET A 1 -3.85 -6.71 -35.34
C MET A 1 -3.63 -5.39 -34.63
N PRO A 2 -4.67 -4.76 -34.05
CA PRO A 2 -4.45 -3.55 -33.27
C PRO A 2 -3.53 -3.91 -32.10
N LEU A 3 -2.54 -3.05 -31.85
CA LEU A 3 -1.67 -3.14 -30.70
C LEU A 3 -2.58 -3.03 -29.46
N GLU A 4 -2.77 -4.13 -28.76
CA GLU A 4 -3.40 -4.12 -27.44
C GLU A 4 -2.62 -3.14 -26.57
N ASN A 5 -3.33 -2.19 -25.99
CA ASN A 5 -2.81 -1.20 -25.05
C ASN A 5 -2.35 -1.94 -23.78
N LEU A 6 -1.14 -2.51 -23.84
CA LEU A 6 -0.46 -3.20 -22.73
C LEU A 6 -0.12 -2.26 -21.56
N GLU A 7 -0.47 -0.98 -21.64
CA GLU A 7 -0.26 0.00 -20.57
C GLU A 7 -1.38 -0.01 -19.51
N GLU A 8 -2.58 -0.52 -19.83
CA GLU A 8 -3.73 -0.51 -18.89
C GLU A 8 -3.79 -1.73 -17.96
N GLU A 9 -3.02 -2.79 -18.24
CA GLU A 9 -2.99 -4.01 -17.44
C GLU A 9 -1.72 -4.10 -16.55
N SER A 10 -1.18 -2.95 -16.14
CA SER A 10 -0.11 -2.95 -15.14
C SER A 10 -0.74 -3.10 -13.76
N LEU A 11 -0.54 -4.25 -13.12
CA LEU A 11 -0.80 -4.43 -11.69
C LEU A 11 -0.30 -3.21 -10.91
N GLU A 12 -1.08 -2.76 -9.94
CA GLU A 12 -0.66 -1.64 -9.11
C GLU A 12 0.73 -1.95 -8.54
N LYS A 13 1.70 -1.04 -8.73
CA LYS A 13 3.08 -1.20 -8.25
C LYS A 13 3.15 -1.00 -6.73
N ASN A 14 2.52 -1.89 -5.99
CA ASN A 14 2.51 -1.92 -4.53
C ASN A 14 3.27 -3.18 -4.08
N PRO A 15 4.32 -3.05 -3.25
CA PRO A 15 4.83 -1.82 -2.66
C PRO A 15 5.65 -0.97 -3.66
N ASN A 16 5.58 0.36 -3.53
CA ASN A 16 6.37 1.26 -4.36
C ASN A 16 7.88 1.18 -3.98
N LEU A 17 8.63 0.40 -4.75
CA LEU A 17 10.07 0.16 -4.52
C LEU A 17 10.94 1.41 -4.72
N GLU A 18 10.48 2.38 -5.52
CA GLU A 18 11.23 3.63 -5.75
C GLU A 18 11.35 4.44 -4.47
N LEU A 19 10.29 4.50 -3.65
CA LEU A 19 10.32 5.19 -2.35
C LEU A 19 11.29 4.52 -1.38
N ALA A 20 11.37 3.18 -1.40
CA ALA A 20 12.33 2.45 -0.59
C ALA A 20 13.78 2.73 -1.03
N GLN A 21 14.03 2.84 -2.34
CA GLN A 21 15.34 3.22 -2.86
C GLN A 21 15.71 4.66 -2.46
N ILE A 22 14.77 5.61 -2.59
CA ILE A 22 14.99 7.00 -2.16
C ILE A 22 15.32 7.06 -0.67
N LYS A 23 14.57 6.33 0.18
CA LYS A 23 14.85 6.20 1.63
C LYS A 23 16.28 5.70 1.87
N PHE A 24 16.69 4.64 1.18
CA PHE A 24 18.02 4.05 1.34
C PHE A 24 19.14 5.02 0.93
N VAL A 25 18.97 5.73 -0.19
CA VAL A 25 19.93 6.73 -0.68
C VAL A 25 20.06 7.88 0.30
N LEU A 26 18.95 8.39 0.84
CA LEU A 26 18.95 9.44 1.85
C LEU A 26 19.62 8.98 3.15
N ALA A 27 19.48 7.71 3.53
CA ALA A 27 20.07 7.17 4.76
C ALA A 27 21.60 7.03 4.67
N HIS A 28 22.14 6.59 3.52
CA HIS A 28 23.55 6.15 3.43
C HIS A 28 24.44 7.00 2.51
N HIS A 29 23.89 7.60 1.45
CA HIS A 29 24.68 8.23 0.39
C HIS A 29 24.51 9.75 0.35
N GLU A 30 23.27 10.25 0.34
CA GLU A 30 22.95 11.66 0.12
C GLU A 30 21.98 12.24 1.17
N PRO A 31 22.36 12.30 2.45
CA PRO A 31 21.46 12.71 3.54
C PRO A 31 20.99 14.18 3.48
N LYS A 32 21.62 15.01 2.64
CA LYS A 32 21.31 16.43 2.44
C LYS A 32 20.65 16.72 1.10
N ASN A 33 20.21 15.70 0.36
CA ASN A 33 19.51 15.91 -0.89
C ASN A 33 18.06 16.35 -0.63
N ASP A 34 17.87 17.67 -0.57
CA ASP A 34 16.56 18.27 -0.29
C ASP A 34 15.50 17.92 -1.33
N LYS A 35 15.90 17.68 -2.58
CA LYS A 35 14.98 17.27 -3.66
C LYS A 35 14.43 15.88 -3.39
N LEU A 36 15.29 14.90 -3.14
CA LEU A 36 14.87 13.53 -2.82
C LEU A 36 14.02 13.48 -1.55
N LYS A 37 14.34 14.32 -0.56
CA LYS A 37 13.53 14.48 0.64
C LYS A 37 12.13 15.02 0.32
N GLN A 38 12.03 16.07 -0.51
CA GLN A 38 10.73 16.61 -0.91
C GLN A 38 9.91 15.61 -1.73
N ASP A 39 10.53 14.90 -2.67
CA ASP A 39 9.88 13.90 -3.49
C ASP A 39 9.32 12.77 -2.61
N LEU A 40 10.13 12.27 -1.65
CA LEU A 40 9.72 11.26 -0.68
C LEU A 40 8.55 11.74 0.21
N MET A 41 8.65 12.96 0.76
CA MET A 41 7.61 13.53 1.61
C MET A 41 6.29 13.78 0.86
N THR A 42 6.39 14.16 -0.42
CA THR A 42 5.22 14.37 -1.29
C THR A 42 4.48 13.05 -1.49
N ALA A 43 5.19 12.00 -1.88
CA ALA A 43 4.60 10.67 -2.08
C ALA A 43 4.00 10.10 -0.80
N ILE A 44 4.69 10.26 0.34
CA ILE A 44 4.19 9.84 1.66
C ILE A 44 2.85 10.52 1.98
N THR A 45 2.77 11.83 1.72
CA THR A 45 1.57 12.62 2.03
C THR A 45 0.43 12.31 1.07
N GLU A 46 0.72 12.15 -0.22
CA GLU A 46 -0.25 11.83 -1.27
C GLU A 46 -0.93 10.48 -1.03
N HIS A 47 -0.18 9.48 -0.58
CA HIS A 47 -0.70 8.13 -0.36
C HIS A 47 -1.02 7.83 1.11
N ASN A 48 -0.97 8.83 2.00
CA ASN A 48 -1.19 8.68 3.45
C ASN A 48 -0.36 7.53 4.07
N MET A 49 0.91 7.41 3.70
CA MET A 49 1.81 6.32 4.12
C MET A 49 2.30 6.50 5.57
N ALA A 50 1.38 6.58 6.52
CA ALA A 50 1.69 6.90 7.92
C ALA A 50 2.68 5.92 8.57
N PRO A 51 2.53 4.58 8.45
CA PRO A 51 3.52 3.63 8.94
C PRO A 51 4.91 3.84 8.33
N PHE A 52 4.98 4.02 7.01
CA PHE A 52 6.25 4.24 6.31
C PHE A 52 6.91 5.58 6.69
N TYR A 53 6.11 6.62 6.96
CA TYR A 53 6.60 7.90 7.47
C TYR A 53 7.23 7.76 8.86
N GLU A 54 6.58 7.04 9.77
CA GLU A 54 7.13 6.80 11.12
C GLU A 54 8.46 6.05 11.06
N GLU A 55 8.54 4.99 10.22
CA GLU A 55 9.77 4.24 10.00
C GLU A 55 10.87 5.11 9.38
N THR A 56 10.53 5.89 8.35
CA THR A 56 11.46 6.78 7.65
C THR A 56 12.01 7.85 8.58
N CYS A 57 11.17 8.47 9.40
CA CYS A 57 11.61 9.46 10.39
C CYS A 57 12.50 8.84 11.46
N ALA A 58 12.20 7.60 11.90
CA ALA A 58 13.03 6.89 12.87
C ALA A 58 14.42 6.53 12.30
N GLU A 59 14.48 6.08 11.05
CA GLU A 59 15.73 5.67 10.38
C GLU A 59 16.61 6.88 10.01
N LEU A 60 16.01 7.95 9.49
CA LEU A 60 16.72 9.16 9.06
C LEU A 60 16.94 10.18 10.20
N GLY A 61 16.37 9.94 11.39
CA GLY A 61 16.43 10.86 12.53
C GLY A 61 15.71 12.19 12.28
N TRP A 62 14.67 12.19 11.45
CA TRP A 62 13.91 13.40 11.11
C TRP A 62 12.85 13.73 12.16
N PRO A 63 12.52 15.03 12.38
CA PRO A 63 11.43 15.41 13.26
C PRO A 63 10.09 14.90 12.70
N VAL A 64 9.31 14.23 13.55
CA VAL A 64 7.98 13.71 13.19
C VAL A 64 6.94 14.81 13.37
N ASP A 65 6.26 15.16 12.29
CA ASP A 65 5.12 16.07 12.31
C ASP A 65 3.86 15.33 12.81
N GLN A 66 3.61 15.41 14.12
CA GLN A 66 2.48 14.74 14.78
C GLN A 66 1.12 15.11 14.17
N ARG A 67 0.96 16.35 13.69
CA ARG A 67 -0.28 16.79 13.04
C ARG A 67 -0.50 16.10 11.69
N LEU A 68 0.56 16.01 10.88
CA LEU A 68 0.51 15.32 9.59
C LEU A 68 0.24 13.83 9.81
N LEU A 69 0.95 13.23 10.76
CA LEU A 69 0.79 11.81 11.12
C LEU A 69 -0.63 11.49 11.57
N ASN A 70 -1.23 12.29 12.45
CA ASN A 70 -2.60 12.08 12.91
C ASN A 70 -3.62 12.23 11.77
N ASN A 71 -3.41 13.19 10.86
CA ASN A 71 -4.28 13.36 9.70
C ASN A 71 -4.24 12.12 8.80
N MET A 72 -3.04 11.61 8.49
CA MET A 72 -2.87 10.39 7.68
C MET A 72 -3.46 9.17 8.40
N LYS A 73 -3.22 8.99 9.71
CA LYS A 73 -3.81 7.90 10.50
C LYS A 73 -5.35 7.95 10.50
N THR A 74 -5.92 9.14 10.58
CA THR A 74 -7.39 9.33 10.53
C THR A 74 -7.95 8.95 9.17
N ALA A 75 -7.30 9.41 8.09
CA ALA A 75 -7.68 9.03 6.72
C ALA A 75 -7.58 7.51 6.51
N ASN A 76 -6.49 6.90 6.96
CA ASN A 76 -6.27 5.45 6.85
C ASN A 76 -7.32 4.65 7.62
N THR A 77 -7.67 5.09 8.83
CA THR A 77 -8.70 4.42 9.63
C THR A 77 -10.06 4.49 8.93
N ALA A 78 -10.42 5.64 8.35
CA ALA A 78 -11.67 5.80 7.62
C ALA A 78 -11.75 4.89 6.39
N GLU A 79 -10.67 4.80 5.62
CA GLU A 79 -10.62 3.94 4.43
C GLU A 79 -10.60 2.45 4.78
N ILE A 80 -9.86 2.06 5.83
CA ILE A 80 -9.87 0.67 6.34
C ILE A 80 -11.28 0.27 6.77
N VAL A 81 -12.02 1.13 7.49
CA VAL A 81 -13.40 0.85 7.88
C VAL A 81 -14.32 0.72 6.67
N ARG A 82 -14.11 1.54 5.62
CA ARG A 82 -14.86 1.44 4.35
C ARG A 82 -14.60 0.10 3.67
N LEU A 83 -13.34 -0.32 3.60
CA LEU A 83 -12.92 -1.58 3.00
C LEU A 83 -13.41 -2.79 3.81
N ASP A 84 -13.39 -2.72 5.14
CA ASP A 84 -13.95 -3.75 6.01
C ASP A 84 -15.46 -3.90 5.85
N SER A 85 -16.18 -2.79 5.73
CA SER A 85 -17.61 -2.79 5.46
C SER A 85 -17.91 -3.41 4.08
N ALA A 86 -17.08 -3.12 3.07
CA ALA A 86 -17.21 -3.71 1.74
C ALA A 86 -16.92 -5.22 1.74
N ILE A 87 -15.94 -5.68 2.52
CA ILE A 87 -15.66 -7.12 2.71
C ILE A 87 -16.86 -7.80 3.38
N GLU A 88 -17.41 -7.22 4.46
CA GLU A 88 -18.57 -7.80 5.15
C GLU A 88 -19.82 -7.89 4.26
N ASP A 89 -20.07 -6.87 3.43
CA ASP A 89 -21.17 -6.88 2.47
C ASP A 89 -20.95 -7.95 1.40
N ALA A 90 -19.72 -8.04 0.88
CA ALA A 90 -19.36 -9.05 -0.10
C ALA A 90 -19.53 -10.47 0.45
N GLU A 91 -19.10 -10.73 1.69
CA GLU A 91 -19.22 -12.05 2.33
C GLU A 91 -20.67 -12.48 2.57
N LYS A 92 -21.59 -11.52 2.76
CA LYS A 92 -23.02 -11.81 3.04
C LYS A 92 -23.85 -11.89 1.76
N ASN A 93 -23.55 -11.07 0.77
CA ASN A 93 -24.46 -10.79 -0.34
C ASN A 93 -23.89 -11.11 -1.73
N LEU A 94 -22.57 -11.26 -1.87
CA LEU A 94 -21.90 -11.33 -3.18
C LEU A 94 -21.25 -12.70 -3.44
N SER A 95 -20.69 -12.86 -4.63
CA SER A 95 -20.01 -14.08 -5.08
C SER A 95 -18.61 -14.24 -4.48
N GLU A 96 -18.05 -15.46 -4.51
CA GLU A 96 -16.68 -15.72 -4.05
C GLU A 96 -15.63 -14.88 -4.78
N MET A 97 -15.87 -14.53 -6.05
CA MET A 97 -14.99 -13.64 -6.81
C MET A 97 -15.00 -12.21 -6.24
N GLU A 98 -16.17 -11.66 -5.92
CA GLU A 98 -16.29 -10.31 -5.36
C GLU A 98 -15.75 -10.24 -3.93
N VAL A 99 -15.94 -11.31 -3.14
CA VAL A 99 -15.31 -11.44 -1.81
C VAL A 99 -13.79 -11.37 -1.94
N ARG A 100 -13.20 -12.10 -2.91
CA ARG A 100 -11.76 -12.05 -3.17
C ARG A 100 -11.31 -10.63 -3.55
N GLU A 101 -12.00 -9.96 -4.48
CA GLU A 101 -11.65 -8.60 -4.90
C GLU A 101 -11.70 -7.60 -3.73
N ALA A 102 -12.71 -7.70 -2.86
CA ALA A 102 -12.78 -6.86 -1.65
C ALA A 102 -11.60 -7.12 -0.69
N HIS A 103 -11.21 -8.39 -0.52
CA HIS A 103 -10.03 -8.76 0.27
C HIS A 103 -8.72 -8.27 -0.36
N LEU A 104 -8.60 -8.33 -1.69
CA LEU A 104 -7.45 -7.86 -2.46
C LEU A 104 -7.31 -6.33 -2.35
N ALA A 105 -8.39 -5.58 -2.57
CA ALA A 105 -8.39 -4.12 -2.43
C ALA A 105 -7.91 -3.67 -1.04
N LYS A 106 -8.31 -4.39 0.02
CA LYS A 106 -7.79 -4.13 1.37
C LYS A 106 -6.29 -4.46 1.50
N ALA A 107 -5.85 -5.56 0.92
CA ALA A 107 -4.44 -5.95 0.95
C ALA A 107 -3.55 -4.93 0.21
N GLU A 108 -3.96 -4.49 -0.97
CA GLU A 108 -3.28 -3.47 -1.78
C GLU A 108 -3.23 -2.14 -1.04
N TYR A 109 -4.33 -1.73 -0.40
CA TYR A 109 -4.36 -0.51 0.41
C TYR A 109 -3.38 -0.59 1.60
N LEU A 110 -3.36 -1.71 2.32
CA LEU A 110 -2.43 -1.93 3.44
C LEU A 110 -0.96 -1.95 2.97
N SER A 111 -0.70 -2.53 1.79
CA SER A 111 0.63 -2.50 1.15
C SER A 111 1.03 -1.07 0.75
N ARG A 112 0.09 -0.31 0.21
CA ARG A 112 0.30 1.09 -0.19
C ARG A 112 0.62 2.00 0.98
N ILE A 113 -0.05 1.87 2.13
CA ILE A 113 0.27 2.70 3.31
C ILE A 113 1.60 2.29 3.98
N GLY A 114 2.15 1.12 3.64
CA GLY A 114 3.38 0.58 4.22
C GLY A 114 3.17 -0.20 5.52
N ASP A 115 1.95 -0.67 5.81
CA ASP A 115 1.69 -1.54 6.97
C ASP A 115 2.00 -3.00 6.61
N LYS A 116 3.25 -3.39 6.77
CA LYS A 116 3.75 -4.71 6.39
C LYS A 116 3.00 -5.86 7.07
N GLU A 117 2.80 -5.80 8.37
CA GLU A 117 2.23 -6.92 9.14
C GLU A 117 0.74 -7.12 8.80
N ALA A 118 -0.01 -6.02 8.71
CA ALA A 118 -1.41 -6.07 8.32
C ALA A 118 -1.58 -6.51 6.86
N ALA A 119 -0.75 -5.99 5.95
CA ALA A 119 -0.77 -6.37 4.54
C ALA A 119 -0.50 -7.87 4.35
N LEU A 120 0.53 -8.42 5.01
CA LEU A 120 0.85 -9.86 4.93
C LEU A 120 -0.29 -10.71 5.47
N THR A 121 -0.91 -10.30 6.58
CA THR A 121 -2.05 -11.02 7.15
C THR A 121 -3.25 -11.01 6.21
N GLN A 122 -3.53 -9.87 5.57
CA GLN A 122 -4.64 -9.75 4.63
C GLN A 122 -4.37 -10.51 3.33
N LEU A 123 -3.17 -10.42 2.75
CA LEU A 123 -2.76 -11.18 1.57
C LEU A 123 -2.92 -12.69 1.76
N ARG A 124 -2.57 -13.21 2.93
CA ARG A 124 -2.79 -14.63 3.27
C ARG A 124 -4.27 -15.00 3.25
N LYS A 125 -5.14 -14.15 3.84
CA LYS A 125 -6.60 -14.36 3.78
C LYS A 125 -7.11 -14.33 2.34
N THR A 126 -6.62 -13.40 1.52
CA THR A 126 -6.96 -13.32 0.10
C THR A 126 -6.50 -14.57 -0.66
N TYR A 127 -5.30 -15.07 -0.37
CA TYR A 127 -4.74 -16.28 -0.96
C TYR A 127 -5.60 -17.51 -0.67
N ASP A 128 -5.98 -17.70 0.59
CA ASP A 128 -6.82 -18.84 1.02
C ASP A 128 -8.19 -18.84 0.34
N LYS A 129 -8.75 -17.64 0.11
CA LYS A 129 -10.03 -17.46 -0.59
C LYS A 129 -9.92 -17.49 -2.11
N THR A 130 -8.71 -17.39 -2.67
CA THR A 130 -8.49 -17.39 -4.12
C THR A 130 -8.44 -18.83 -4.63
N VAL A 131 -9.31 -19.16 -5.59
CA VAL A 131 -9.41 -20.52 -6.15
C VAL A 131 -8.54 -20.68 -7.41
N SER A 132 -8.44 -19.66 -8.25
CA SER A 132 -7.70 -19.72 -9.51
C SER A 132 -6.19 -19.63 -9.30
N LEU A 133 -5.44 -20.49 -10.01
CA LEU A 133 -3.99 -20.55 -9.90
C LEU A 133 -3.30 -19.26 -10.37
N GLY A 134 -3.79 -18.64 -11.45
CA GLY A 134 -3.25 -17.37 -11.95
C GLY A 134 -3.32 -16.28 -10.88
N HIS A 135 -4.51 -16.05 -10.32
CA HIS A 135 -4.70 -15.08 -9.25
C HIS A 135 -3.92 -15.40 -7.96
N ARG A 136 -3.61 -16.68 -7.69
CA ARG A 136 -2.71 -17.04 -6.58
C ARG A 136 -1.27 -16.65 -6.85
N LEU A 137 -0.82 -16.76 -8.09
CA LEU A 137 0.51 -16.31 -8.50
C LEU A 137 0.62 -14.79 -8.41
N ASP A 138 -0.42 -14.06 -8.83
CA ASP A 138 -0.44 -12.59 -8.76
C ASP A 138 -0.32 -12.07 -7.32
N LEU A 139 -0.75 -12.82 -6.31
CA LEU A 139 -0.61 -12.47 -4.89
C LEU A 139 0.80 -12.72 -4.32
N LEU A 140 1.66 -13.44 -5.05
CA LEU A 140 3.01 -13.84 -4.60
C LEU A 140 4.13 -13.05 -5.28
N VAL A 141 3.84 -12.34 -6.37
CA VAL A 141 4.80 -11.54 -7.16
C VAL A 141 4.86 -10.12 -6.62
#